data_AF-A0A3D5WQS6-F1
#
_entry.id   AF-A0A3D5WQS6-F1
#
_cell.length_a   1.000
_cell.length_b   1.000
_cell.length_c   1.000
_cell.angle_alpha   90.00
_cell.angle_beta   90.00
_cell.angle_gamma   90.00
#
_symmetry.space_group_name_H-M   'P 1'
#
loop_
_entity.id
_entity.type
_entity.pdbx_description
1 polymer ?
#
loop_
_entity_poly.entity_id
_entity_poly.type
_entity_poly.pdbx_seq_one_letter_code
_entity_poly.pdbx_strand_id
1 'polypeptide(L)'
;MEATKKTQGKWQIMCLVLLLAGMIFGISRDAAALERIFTENEQSVYVGDQFDLMNLVEPDMKAGTTFHLTEPSTETASVTETGILTCLKEGTVTVEAERKNDDDTSYKDTIEINVIAPEQVKLAYGQSVSKPMQEYLLQTGYTLSADRNSVTISEDGSLQAVGFRPSVIYADNGRGSCFAIAEVTIETPSYSQEYVTRAVGSKATAVGVDGFSFIGSGSEKITYATGDDKVAVWTTQGIQAVAKGQTTLKATLTAYNKDTITLTMPVYVTTPTVSGKTVILASGCVKKPSISGTIAQSKITWDPEKQGAAYFTEQGDIFANYKGSKKLTLNIDGLDFSILVRVSNPAYADFNIIMYKGMGKTLKLKGLVPGSKVSFSSNNKKKVTITSRGKMKAKKIGHTNITVKADGRTFKIWVEISSKRGYRASKKAIAISKTKTTYSQARRMSKRFYDCSSLVSRVYRKYDVYFGSKSGWSPVAADIGKWCTRNHKVIAKKAVSYKKLLPGDLIFFSGWRNGRYKNITHIEIYTGGAKDVSASSRYGKVVHYGYGKGDSVVLVARPTK
;
A
#
# COMPACT_ATOMS: atom_id res chain seq x y z
N MET A 1 13.60 -2.40 22.34
CA MET A 1 15.00 -1.95 22.49
C MET A 1 15.31 -1.33 23.86
N GLU A 2 14.33 -1.00 24.72
CA GLU A 2 14.61 -0.40 26.04
C GLU A 2 14.57 -1.36 27.24
N ALA A 3 13.99 -2.57 27.11
CA ALA A 3 13.92 -3.53 28.21
C ALA A 3 15.24 -4.30 28.45
N THR A 4 16.11 -4.43 27.45
CA THR A 4 17.39 -5.14 27.53
C THR A 4 18.53 -4.32 28.14
N LYS A 5 18.43 -2.98 28.17
CA LYS A 5 19.46 -2.12 28.75
C LYS A 5 19.44 -2.07 30.29
N LYS A 6 18.29 -2.31 30.93
CA LYS A 6 18.17 -2.29 32.40
C LYS A 6 18.76 -3.52 33.07
N THR A 7 18.75 -4.68 32.41
CA THR A 7 19.35 -5.92 32.90
C THR A 7 20.87 -5.94 32.70
N GLN A 8 21.36 -5.39 31.58
CA GLN A 8 22.79 -5.27 31.29
C GLN A 8 23.53 -4.36 32.29
N GLY A 9 22.85 -3.30 32.77
CA GLY A 9 23.39 -2.41 33.80
C GLY A 9 23.53 -3.05 35.19
N LYS A 10 22.68 -4.01 35.57
CA LYS A 10 22.81 -4.71 36.86
C LYS A 10 23.97 -5.70 36.88
N TRP A 11 24.23 -6.40 35.77
CA TRP A 11 25.37 -7.31 35.62
C TRP A 11 26.71 -6.57 35.55
N GLN A 12 26.75 -5.42 34.86
CA GLN A 12 27.93 -4.55 34.89
C GLN A 12 28.20 -4.01 36.30
N ILE A 13 27.16 -3.68 37.08
CA ILE A 13 27.32 -3.24 38.47
C ILE A 13 27.82 -4.40 39.35
N MET A 14 27.36 -5.63 39.17
CA MET A 14 27.83 -6.80 39.93
C MET A 14 29.28 -7.19 39.57
N CYS A 15 29.67 -7.09 38.30
CA CYS A 15 31.06 -7.25 37.86
C CYS A 15 31.95 -6.09 38.32
N LEU A 16 31.41 -4.86 38.41
CA LEU A 16 32.12 -3.73 39.01
C LEU A 16 32.31 -3.96 40.51
N VAL A 17 31.34 -4.54 41.20
CA VAL A 17 31.43 -4.90 42.62
C VAL A 17 32.48 -6.00 42.84
N LEU A 18 32.59 -6.98 41.93
CA LEU A 18 33.67 -7.99 41.97
C LEU A 18 35.06 -7.40 41.68
N LEU A 19 35.16 -6.46 40.73
CA LEU A 19 36.41 -5.71 40.46
C LEU A 19 36.79 -4.75 41.59
N LEU A 20 35.81 -4.16 42.28
CA LEU A 20 36.00 -3.25 43.42
C LEU A 20 36.26 -3.99 44.74
N ALA A 21 35.73 -5.20 44.92
CA ALA A 21 36.05 -6.04 46.09
C ALA A 21 37.54 -6.46 46.05
N GLY A 22 38.08 -6.78 44.86
CA GLY A 22 39.50 -7.05 44.67
C GLY A 22 40.41 -5.82 44.55
N MET A 23 39.86 -4.63 44.28
CA MET A 23 40.61 -3.38 44.23
C MET A 23 39.89 -2.25 44.99
N ILE A 24 40.46 -1.95 46.16
CA ILE A 24 40.25 -0.73 46.97
C ILE A 24 39.09 -0.84 47.97
N PHE A 25 39.42 -1.30 49.18
CA PHE A 25 39.28 -0.48 50.38
C PHE A 25 40.32 -0.88 51.43
N GLY A 26 41.54 -0.35 51.26
CA GLY A 26 42.36 -0.01 52.42
C GLY A 26 41.66 1.11 53.17
N ILE A 27 40.69 0.75 54.02
CA ILE A 27 40.17 1.67 55.03
C ILE A 27 41.23 1.75 56.11
N SER A 28 41.72 2.96 56.33
CA SER A 28 42.51 3.35 57.48
C SER A 28 41.94 2.73 58.75
N ARG A 29 42.78 1.97 59.48
CA ARG A 29 42.52 1.51 60.85
C ARG A 29 42.11 2.72 61.71
N ASP A 30 40.83 2.88 61.96
CA ASP A 30 40.35 3.67 63.09
C ASP A 30 40.12 2.74 64.29
N ALA A 31 40.68 3.18 65.41
CA ALA A 31 40.89 2.43 66.62
C ALA A 31 39.57 2.16 67.37
N ALA A 32 38.98 1.00 67.08
CA ALA A 32 38.26 0.17 68.04
C ALA A 32 38.45 -1.28 67.55
N ALA A 33 39.58 -1.89 67.92
CA ALA A 33 39.96 -3.22 67.47
C ALA A 33 39.00 -4.28 68.05
N LEU A 34 37.94 -4.60 67.31
CA LEU A 34 37.44 -5.97 67.27
C LEU A 34 38.55 -6.79 66.60
N GLU A 35 39.13 -7.74 67.32
CA GLU A 35 40.10 -8.68 66.76
C GLU A 35 39.42 -9.47 65.64
N ARG A 36 39.74 -9.12 64.39
CA ARG A 36 39.21 -9.78 63.20
C ARG A 36 40.12 -10.91 62.78
N ILE A 37 39.52 -12.01 62.34
CA ILE A 37 40.24 -13.18 61.81
C ILE A 37 40.42 -13.03 60.30
N PHE A 38 39.40 -12.54 59.60
CA PHE A 38 39.44 -12.39 58.14
C PHE A 38 40.00 -11.03 57.72
N THR A 39 40.79 -11.03 56.63
CA THR A 39 41.29 -9.82 55.95
C THR A 39 40.20 -9.11 55.16
N GLU A 40 39.07 -9.77 54.92
CA GLU A 40 37.97 -9.32 54.07
C GLU A 40 36.59 -9.59 54.72
N ASN A 41 35.55 -8.90 54.28
CA ASN A 41 34.18 -9.10 54.78
C ASN A 41 33.36 -10.08 53.93
N GLU A 42 33.70 -10.17 52.65
CA GLU A 42 32.99 -10.95 51.66
C GLU A 42 33.98 -11.51 50.63
N GLN A 43 33.70 -12.69 50.09
CA GLN A 43 34.45 -13.31 49.01
C GLN A 43 33.48 -13.93 48.01
N SER A 44 33.76 -13.79 46.71
CA SER A 44 32.98 -14.50 45.68
C SER A 44 33.76 -15.68 45.13
N VAL A 45 33.07 -16.82 44.95
CA VAL A 45 33.66 -18.08 44.50
C VAL A 45 32.71 -18.75 43.50
N TYR A 46 33.22 -19.40 42.46
CA TYR A 46 32.37 -20.06 41.47
C TYR A 46 31.80 -21.37 41.98
N VAL A 47 30.59 -21.73 41.49
CA VAL A 47 30.06 -23.08 41.64
C VAL A 47 31.06 -24.11 41.12
N GLY A 48 31.35 -25.13 41.92
CA GLY A 48 32.29 -26.21 41.61
C GLY A 48 33.73 -25.94 42.02
N ASP A 49 34.07 -24.73 42.47
CA ASP A 49 35.42 -24.42 42.95
C ASP A 49 35.68 -24.94 44.39
N GLN A 50 36.95 -25.15 44.69
CA GLN A 50 37.46 -25.36 46.04
C GLN A 50 38.43 -24.25 46.42
N PHE A 51 38.09 -23.54 47.50
CA PHE A 51 38.81 -22.36 47.96
C PHE A 51 39.32 -22.57 49.38
N ASP A 52 40.60 -22.28 49.61
CA ASP A 52 41.20 -22.34 50.95
C ASP A 52 41.03 -21.00 51.66
N LEU A 53 40.10 -20.98 52.63
CA LEU A 53 39.78 -19.80 53.44
C LEU A 53 40.96 -19.34 54.30
N MET A 54 41.97 -20.19 54.55
CA MET A 54 43.20 -19.76 55.23
C MET A 54 43.98 -18.70 54.44
N ASN A 55 43.68 -18.51 53.15
CA ASN A 55 44.24 -17.41 52.37
C ASN A 55 43.67 -16.05 52.75
N LEU A 56 42.47 -16.02 53.35
CA LEU A 56 41.78 -14.81 53.79
C LEU A 56 41.94 -14.56 55.30
N VAL A 57 42.71 -15.40 56.01
CA VAL A 57 42.98 -15.21 57.45
C VAL A 57 44.23 -14.36 57.64
N GLU A 58 44.16 -13.40 58.56
CA GLU A 58 45.29 -12.57 58.96
C GLU A 58 46.50 -13.43 59.37
N PRO A 59 47.74 -13.09 58.97
CA PRO A 59 48.90 -13.98 59.13
C PRO A 59 49.17 -14.46 60.57
N ASP A 60 48.95 -13.60 61.55
CA ASP A 60 49.11 -13.87 62.99
C ASP A 60 47.91 -14.62 63.61
N MET A 61 46.80 -14.73 62.87
CA MET A 61 45.57 -15.42 63.24
C MET A 61 45.45 -16.83 62.63
N LYS A 62 46.36 -17.27 61.75
CA LYS A 62 46.24 -18.58 61.07
C LYS A 62 46.36 -19.79 62.00
N ALA A 63 47.25 -19.73 62.98
CA ALA A 63 47.48 -20.85 63.90
C ALA A 63 46.31 -21.01 64.88
N GLY A 64 45.73 -22.22 64.92
CA GLY A 64 44.61 -22.55 65.82
C GLY A 64 43.23 -22.12 65.31
N THR A 65 43.12 -21.62 64.08
CA THR A 65 41.84 -21.21 63.47
C THR A 65 41.14 -22.40 62.81
N THR A 66 39.85 -22.52 63.10
CA THR A 66 38.95 -23.54 62.56
C THR A 66 37.73 -22.90 61.89
N PHE A 67 37.12 -23.58 60.93
CA PHE A 67 36.01 -23.02 60.14
C PHE A 67 34.76 -23.89 60.20
N HIS A 68 33.59 -23.24 60.22
CA HIS A 68 32.30 -23.89 60.09
C HIS A 68 31.28 -22.98 59.40
N LEU A 69 30.26 -23.56 58.77
CA LEU A 69 29.13 -22.79 58.26
C LEU A 69 28.21 -22.41 59.43
N THR A 70 27.77 -21.15 59.49
CA THR A 70 26.90 -20.65 60.57
C THR A 70 25.48 -21.23 60.51
N GLU A 71 25.05 -21.65 59.32
CA GLU A 71 23.80 -22.36 59.07
C GLU A 71 24.05 -23.61 58.21
N PRO A 72 23.22 -24.67 58.33
CA PRO A 72 23.36 -25.89 57.53
C PRO A 72 22.92 -25.69 56.07
N SER A 73 23.50 -24.73 55.36
CA SER A 73 23.32 -24.57 53.90
C SER A 73 24.19 -25.57 53.12
N THR A 74 24.09 -26.85 53.48
CA THR A 74 24.83 -27.96 52.85
C THR A 74 24.53 -28.14 51.36
N GLU A 75 23.52 -27.45 50.82
CA GLU A 75 23.22 -27.42 49.38
C GLU A 75 24.05 -26.39 48.60
N THR A 76 24.50 -25.30 49.23
CA THR A 76 25.18 -24.18 48.57
C THR A 76 26.69 -24.32 48.63
N ALA A 77 27.23 -24.70 49.79
CA ALA A 77 28.64 -24.99 49.98
C ALA A 77 28.88 -25.93 51.18
N SER A 78 30.09 -26.47 51.29
CA SER A 78 30.58 -27.18 52.48
C SER A 78 31.97 -26.68 52.84
N VAL A 79 32.33 -26.65 54.13
CA VAL A 79 33.67 -26.25 54.59
C VAL A 79 34.25 -27.31 55.51
N THR A 80 35.54 -27.64 55.35
CA THR A 80 36.27 -28.48 56.32
C THR A 80 36.69 -27.65 57.54
N GLU A 81 36.91 -28.28 58.69
CA GLU A 81 37.44 -27.57 59.88
C GLU A 81 38.76 -26.82 59.59
N THR A 82 39.55 -27.31 58.62
CA THR A 82 40.81 -26.71 58.18
C THR A 82 40.64 -25.55 57.20
N GLY A 83 39.42 -25.23 56.75
CA GLY A 83 39.12 -24.07 55.91
C GLY A 83 38.99 -24.32 54.42
N ILE A 84 38.92 -25.58 53.98
CA ILE A 84 38.68 -25.89 52.56
C ILE A 84 37.19 -25.79 52.27
N LEU A 85 36.79 -24.72 51.61
CA LEU A 85 35.44 -24.46 51.13
C LEU A 85 35.23 -25.17 49.77
N THR A 86 34.13 -25.90 49.62
CA THR A 86 33.67 -26.49 48.35
C THR A 86 32.32 -25.89 47.98
N CYS A 87 32.22 -25.24 46.83
CA CYS A 87 31.02 -24.55 46.36
C CYS A 87 30.15 -25.47 45.51
N LEU A 88 28.89 -25.70 45.89
CA LEU A 88 28.02 -26.73 45.31
C LEU A 88 26.90 -26.15 44.44
N LYS A 89 26.35 -25.00 44.80
CA LYS A 89 25.23 -24.36 44.10
C LYS A 89 25.28 -22.85 44.28
N GLU A 90 24.70 -22.11 43.34
CA GLU A 90 24.59 -20.65 43.45
C GLU A 90 23.82 -20.23 44.71
N GLY A 91 24.30 -19.17 45.35
CA GLY A 91 23.72 -18.64 46.59
C GLY A 91 24.77 -18.03 47.49
N THR A 92 24.35 -17.55 48.64
CA THR A 92 25.24 -16.93 49.63
C THR A 92 25.29 -17.81 50.87
N VAL A 93 26.48 -18.02 51.42
CA VAL A 93 26.69 -18.72 52.69
C VAL A 93 27.56 -17.87 53.60
N THR A 94 27.37 -17.97 54.92
CA THR A 94 28.24 -17.33 55.90
C THR A 94 29.13 -18.39 56.52
N VAL A 95 30.44 -18.16 56.47
CA VAL A 95 31.44 -19.01 57.15
C VAL A 95 31.89 -18.29 58.41
N GLU A 96 31.83 -18.96 59.55
CA GLU A 96 32.43 -18.52 60.80
C GLU A 96 33.81 -19.17 60.97
N ALA A 97 34.81 -18.35 61.25
CA ALA A 97 36.10 -18.79 61.74
C ALA A 97 36.14 -18.63 63.26
N GLU A 98 36.59 -19.66 63.97
CA GLU A 98 36.87 -19.61 65.41
C GLU A 98 38.36 -19.88 65.65
N ARG A 99 39.03 -18.94 66.32
CA ARG A 99 40.41 -19.09 66.79
C ARG A 99 40.42 -19.30 68.31
N LYS A 100 41.07 -20.38 68.77
CA LYS A 100 41.32 -20.61 70.20
C LYS A 100 42.73 -20.21 70.59
N ASN A 101 42.86 -19.48 71.70
CA ASN A 101 44.13 -19.06 72.27
C ASN A 101 44.62 -20.04 73.34
N ASP A 102 45.91 -19.93 73.69
CA ASP A 102 46.55 -20.77 74.72
C ASP A 102 45.97 -20.58 76.14
N ASP A 103 45.23 -19.49 76.37
CA ASP A 103 44.57 -19.16 77.63
C ASP A 103 43.08 -19.56 77.69
N ASP A 104 42.64 -20.44 76.76
CA ASP A 104 41.27 -20.97 76.64
C ASP A 104 40.21 -19.91 76.26
N THR A 105 40.64 -18.72 75.82
CA THR A 105 39.76 -17.72 75.18
C THR A 105 39.59 -18.01 73.68
N SER A 106 38.46 -17.61 73.10
CA SER A 106 38.18 -17.77 71.66
C SER A 106 37.68 -16.49 71.01
N TYR A 107 38.12 -16.26 69.77
CA TYR A 107 37.62 -15.21 68.90
C TYR A 107 36.83 -15.83 67.76
N LYS A 108 35.70 -15.21 67.41
CA LYS A 108 34.85 -15.61 66.29
C LYS A 108 34.71 -14.42 65.33
N ASP A 109 34.88 -14.70 64.04
CA ASP A 109 34.64 -13.73 62.97
C ASP A 109 33.91 -14.45 61.83
N THR A 110 33.16 -13.71 61.02
CA THR A 110 32.36 -14.27 59.93
C THR A 110 32.71 -13.61 58.62
N ILE A 111 32.74 -14.40 57.55
CA ILE A 111 32.85 -13.94 56.18
C ILE A 111 31.65 -14.38 55.36
N GLU A 112 31.15 -13.50 54.50
CA GLU A 112 30.11 -13.84 53.53
C GLU A 112 30.75 -14.42 52.26
N ILE A 113 30.36 -15.64 51.88
CA ILE A 113 30.79 -16.27 50.64
C ILE A 113 29.63 -16.23 49.63
N ASN A 114 29.84 -15.53 48.53
CA ASN A 114 28.92 -15.44 47.41
C ASN A 114 29.28 -16.47 46.33
N VAL A 115 28.52 -17.57 46.28
CA VAL A 115 28.70 -18.63 45.28
C VAL A 115 28.00 -18.24 43.98
N ILE A 116 28.78 -17.98 42.92
CA ILE A 116 28.29 -17.48 41.64
C ILE A 116 28.23 -18.57 40.56
N ALA A 117 27.14 -18.58 39.79
CA ALA A 117 26.97 -19.47 38.64
C ALA A 117 27.81 -19.02 37.42
N PRO A 118 28.11 -19.94 36.48
CA PRO A 118 28.75 -19.59 35.21
C PRO A 118 27.96 -18.53 34.44
N GLU A 119 28.67 -17.57 33.85
CA GLU A 119 28.04 -16.50 33.06
C GLU A 119 27.42 -17.05 31.76
N GLN A 120 26.19 -16.68 31.46
CA GLN A 120 25.54 -17.02 30.18
C GLN A 120 25.96 -16.03 29.08
N VAL A 121 26.68 -16.51 28.07
CA VAL A 121 27.20 -15.70 26.96
C VAL A 121 26.56 -16.15 25.64
N LYS A 122 26.09 -15.20 24.84
CA LYS A 122 25.51 -15.47 23.52
C LYS A 122 26.32 -14.76 22.44
N LEU A 123 26.78 -15.50 21.43
CA LEU A 123 27.62 -14.99 20.35
C LEU A 123 27.09 -15.41 18.97
N ALA A 124 27.14 -14.52 18.00
CA ALA A 124 27.08 -14.90 16.59
C ALA A 124 28.45 -15.42 16.12
N TYR A 125 28.49 -16.24 15.05
CA TYR A 125 29.76 -16.73 14.52
C TYR A 125 30.67 -15.57 14.08
N GLY A 126 31.92 -15.61 14.53
CA GLY A 126 32.93 -14.58 14.31
C GLY A 126 32.88 -13.39 15.26
N GLN A 127 31.83 -13.27 16.08
CA GLN A 127 31.74 -12.25 17.12
C GLN A 127 32.76 -12.54 18.23
N SER A 128 33.41 -11.48 18.71
CA SER A 128 34.25 -11.48 19.90
C SER A 128 33.64 -10.57 20.97
N VAL A 129 33.73 -10.98 22.23
CA VAL A 129 33.31 -10.18 23.38
C VAL A 129 34.39 -10.20 24.45
N SER A 130 34.80 -9.03 24.91
CA SER A 130 35.65 -8.89 26.10
C SER A 130 34.83 -9.13 27.35
N LYS A 131 35.42 -9.85 28.30
CA LYS A 131 34.81 -10.18 29.57
C LYS A 131 35.77 -9.87 30.72
N PRO A 132 35.47 -8.83 31.52
CA PRO A 132 36.40 -8.37 32.56
C PRO A 132 36.76 -9.41 33.62
N MET A 133 35.86 -10.35 33.91
CA MET A 133 36.11 -11.39 34.91
C MET A 133 37.16 -12.41 34.42
N GLN A 134 37.10 -12.78 33.15
CA GLN A 134 38.05 -13.67 32.49
C GLN A 134 39.43 -13.02 32.45
N GLU A 135 39.49 -11.72 32.15
CA GLU A 135 40.71 -10.93 32.22
C GLU A 135 41.31 -10.93 33.64
N TYR A 136 40.49 -10.70 34.67
CA TYR A 136 40.92 -10.74 36.08
C TYR A 136 41.46 -12.11 36.50
N LEU A 137 40.79 -13.20 36.11
CA LEU A 137 41.24 -14.57 36.41
C LEU A 137 42.61 -14.85 35.76
N LEU A 138 42.83 -14.42 34.52
CA LEU A 138 44.14 -14.54 33.87
C LEU A 138 45.23 -13.75 34.61
N GLN A 139 44.93 -12.52 35.05
CA GLN A 139 45.88 -11.67 35.82
C GLN A 139 46.23 -12.25 37.20
N THR A 140 45.31 -13.03 37.79
CA THR A 140 45.50 -13.68 39.10
C THR A 140 46.11 -15.08 39.01
N GLY A 141 46.53 -15.51 37.80
CA GLY A 141 47.30 -16.72 37.59
C GLY A 141 46.46 -17.96 37.22
N TYR A 142 45.17 -17.79 36.93
CA TYR A 142 44.35 -18.88 36.38
C TYR A 142 44.66 -19.09 34.90
N THR A 143 44.48 -20.33 34.45
CA THR A 143 44.45 -20.66 33.02
C THR A 143 43.02 -20.89 32.58
N LEU A 144 42.65 -20.35 31.42
CA LEU A 144 41.32 -20.50 30.87
C LEU A 144 41.32 -21.52 29.74
N SER A 145 40.29 -22.36 29.69
CA SER A 145 40.10 -23.33 28.61
C SER A 145 38.65 -23.44 28.20
N ALA A 146 38.40 -23.86 26.97
CA ALA A 146 37.06 -24.17 26.48
C ALA A 146 36.91 -25.70 26.35
N ASP A 147 35.77 -26.26 26.73
CA ASP A 147 35.48 -27.69 26.58
C ASP A 147 35.50 -28.16 25.12
N ARG A 148 35.30 -27.22 24.20
CA ARG A 148 35.22 -27.43 22.76
C ARG A 148 36.00 -26.33 22.06
N ASN A 149 36.55 -26.69 20.91
CA ASN A 149 37.19 -25.75 19.99
C ASN A 149 36.20 -24.81 19.26
N SER A 150 35.00 -24.58 19.80
CA SER A 150 34.00 -23.68 19.22
C SER A 150 34.16 -22.23 19.67
N VAL A 151 34.92 -22.01 20.76
CA VAL A 151 35.27 -20.69 21.28
C VAL A 151 36.78 -20.63 21.44
N THR A 152 37.39 -19.56 20.96
CA THR A 152 38.78 -19.21 21.28
C THR A 152 38.79 -18.16 22.37
N ILE A 153 39.77 -18.27 23.27
CA ILE A 153 40.00 -17.34 24.37
C ILE A 153 41.28 -16.57 24.02
N SER A 154 41.16 -15.25 23.90
CA SER A 154 42.30 -14.36 23.64
C SER A 154 43.16 -14.16 24.90
N GLU A 155 44.35 -13.58 24.73
CA GLU A 155 45.26 -13.26 25.84
C GLU A 155 44.65 -12.30 26.87
N ASP A 156 43.70 -11.46 26.46
CA ASP A 156 42.94 -10.54 27.31
C ASP A 156 41.66 -11.18 27.93
N GLY A 157 41.47 -12.49 27.75
CA GLY A 157 40.28 -13.20 28.22
C GLY A 157 39.03 -13.02 27.35
N SER A 158 39.13 -12.29 26.22
CA SER A 158 38.00 -12.15 25.28
C SER A 158 37.60 -13.50 24.67
N LEU A 159 36.29 -13.72 24.53
CA LEU A 159 35.72 -14.93 23.96
C LEU A 159 35.27 -14.68 22.52
N GLN A 160 35.81 -15.45 21.57
CA GLN A 160 35.42 -15.37 20.15
C GLN A 160 34.82 -16.68 19.66
N ALA A 161 33.66 -16.60 19.00
CA ALA A 161 33.00 -17.75 18.39
C ALA A 161 33.69 -18.17 17.09
N VAL A 162 34.31 -19.35 17.08
CA VAL A 162 35.05 -19.92 15.94
C VAL A 162 34.49 -21.28 15.45
N GLY A 163 33.43 -21.77 16.11
CA GLY A 163 32.65 -22.95 15.74
C GLY A 163 31.15 -22.72 15.89
N PHE A 164 30.34 -23.74 15.63
CA PHE A 164 28.87 -23.63 15.66
C PHE A 164 28.22 -24.27 16.88
N ARG A 165 29.01 -24.95 17.73
CA ARG A 165 28.49 -25.67 18.90
C ARG A 165 28.60 -24.79 20.14
N PRO A 166 27.65 -24.91 21.09
CA PRO A 166 27.82 -24.33 22.42
C PRO A 166 29.10 -24.85 23.07
N SER A 167 29.70 -24.05 23.95
CA SER A 167 30.93 -24.40 24.67
C SER A 167 30.89 -23.83 26.09
N VAL A 168 31.50 -24.54 27.03
CA VAL A 168 31.69 -24.11 28.42
C VAL A 168 33.14 -23.68 28.60
N ILE A 169 33.33 -22.52 29.23
CA ILE A 169 34.64 -21.98 29.58
C ILE A 169 34.95 -22.35 31.03
N TYR A 170 36.13 -22.93 31.23
CA TYR A 170 36.65 -23.35 32.52
C TYR A 170 37.83 -22.48 32.93
N ALA A 171 37.96 -22.24 34.23
CA ALA A 171 39.16 -21.70 34.86
C ALA A 171 39.83 -22.79 35.70
N ASP A 172 41.16 -22.90 35.58
CA ASP A 172 42.01 -23.81 36.36
C ASP A 172 43.04 -22.99 37.14
N ASN A 173 43.10 -23.22 38.45
CA ASN A 173 43.97 -22.50 39.39
C ASN A 173 45.40 -23.08 39.49
N GLY A 174 45.72 -24.15 38.76
CA GLY A 174 46.99 -24.85 38.79
C GLY A 174 47.25 -25.66 40.07
N ARG A 175 46.29 -25.70 40.99
CA ARG A 175 46.36 -26.38 42.30
C ARG A 175 45.37 -27.55 42.43
N GLY A 176 44.73 -27.93 41.33
CA GLY A 176 43.82 -29.08 41.27
C GLY A 176 42.33 -28.73 41.24
N SER A 177 41.95 -27.44 41.27
CA SER A 177 40.56 -27.01 41.10
C SER A 177 40.32 -26.50 39.67
N CYS A 178 39.28 -27.01 39.03
CA CYS A 178 38.82 -26.59 37.70
C CYS A 178 37.30 -26.44 37.72
N PHE A 179 36.79 -25.26 37.37
CA PHE A 179 35.37 -24.93 37.48
C PHE A 179 34.89 -24.11 36.29
N ALA A 180 33.58 -24.20 36.01
CA ALA A 180 32.96 -23.48 34.90
C ALA A 180 32.75 -22.00 35.26
N ILE A 181 33.14 -21.10 34.36
CA ILE A 181 33.00 -19.66 34.54
C ILE A 181 32.06 -19.00 33.53
N ALA A 182 31.84 -19.65 32.38
CA ALA A 182 30.88 -19.18 31.38
C ALA A 182 30.30 -20.33 30.55
N GLU A 183 29.02 -20.23 30.22
CA GLU A 183 28.34 -21.07 29.23
C GLU A 183 28.07 -20.24 27.97
N VAL A 184 28.72 -20.61 26.87
CA VAL A 184 28.65 -19.89 25.60
C VAL A 184 27.69 -20.59 24.65
N THR A 185 26.66 -19.88 24.22
CA THR A 185 25.71 -20.29 23.18
C THR A 185 26.04 -19.59 21.87
N ILE A 186 26.13 -20.35 20.78
CA ILE A 186 26.40 -19.82 19.44
C ILE A 186 25.10 -19.70 18.66
N GLU A 187 24.78 -18.50 18.19
CA GLU A 187 23.62 -18.24 17.35
C GLU A 187 23.76 -18.97 16.02
N THR A 188 22.73 -19.72 15.65
CA THR A 188 22.69 -20.44 14.38
C THR A 188 22.55 -19.44 13.23
N PRO A 189 23.45 -19.46 12.23
CA PRO A 189 23.32 -18.61 11.05
C PRO A 189 22.02 -18.87 10.29
N SER A 190 21.54 -17.89 9.54
CA SER A 190 20.33 -18.02 8.72
C SER A 190 20.41 -17.21 7.44
N TYR A 191 19.55 -17.49 6.46
CA TYR A 191 19.44 -16.63 5.29
C TYR A 191 18.73 -15.32 5.68
N SER A 192 19.15 -14.19 5.10
CA SER A 192 18.50 -12.88 5.32
C SER A 192 17.09 -12.79 4.72
N GLN A 193 16.63 -13.86 4.06
CA GLN A 193 15.32 -13.97 3.44
C GLN A 193 14.80 -15.42 3.54
N GLU A 194 13.49 -15.57 3.65
CA GLU A 194 12.85 -16.89 3.79
C GLU A 194 12.76 -17.67 2.48
N TYR A 195 12.77 -16.98 1.33
CA TYR A 195 12.71 -17.56 0.00
C TYR A 195 13.20 -16.59 -1.06
N VAL A 196 13.43 -17.11 -2.27
CA VAL A 196 13.70 -16.31 -3.47
C VAL A 196 12.75 -16.69 -4.59
N THR A 197 12.11 -15.70 -5.22
CA THR A 197 11.27 -15.91 -6.42
C THR A 197 11.82 -15.14 -7.60
N ARG A 198 12.21 -15.81 -8.68
CA ARG A 198 12.80 -15.18 -9.88
C ARG A 198 12.14 -15.62 -11.18
N ALA A 199 11.94 -14.69 -12.10
CA ALA A 199 11.47 -14.99 -13.44
C ALA A 199 12.59 -15.56 -14.32
N VAL A 200 12.27 -16.52 -15.19
CA VAL A 200 13.17 -16.95 -16.27
C VAL A 200 13.55 -15.73 -17.13
N GLY A 201 14.86 -15.57 -17.38
CA GLY A 201 15.41 -14.43 -18.12
C GLY A 201 15.70 -13.18 -17.26
N SER A 202 15.40 -13.22 -15.96
CA SER A 202 15.87 -12.20 -15.03
C SER A 202 17.37 -12.35 -14.72
N LYS A 203 18.04 -11.26 -14.33
CA LYS A 203 19.47 -11.25 -13.94
C LYS A 203 19.70 -12.10 -12.69
N ALA A 204 20.87 -12.69 -12.47
CA ALA A 204 21.16 -13.39 -11.21
C ALA A 204 20.95 -12.50 -9.95
N THR A 205 20.61 -13.09 -8.81
CA THR A 205 20.49 -12.37 -7.52
C THR A 205 21.34 -13.00 -6.44
N ALA A 206 22.10 -12.16 -5.73
CA ALA A 206 22.76 -12.56 -4.50
C ALA A 206 21.75 -12.87 -3.39
N VAL A 207 22.22 -13.61 -2.40
CA VAL A 207 21.53 -13.92 -1.14
C VAL A 207 22.46 -13.59 0.02
N GLY A 208 21.93 -13.06 1.10
CA GLY A 208 22.66 -12.80 2.34
C GLY A 208 22.57 -13.96 3.31
N VAL A 209 23.58 -14.08 4.17
CA VAL A 209 23.59 -14.97 5.34
C VAL A 209 23.84 -14.11 6.56
N ASP A 210 22.91 -14.14 7.51
CA ASP A 210 22.99 -13.43 8.77
C ASP A 210 23.62 -14.33 9.85
N GLY A 211 24.32 -13.73 10.81
CA GLY A 211 24.94 -14.45 11.92
C GLY A 211 26.24 -15.18 11.58
N PHE A 212 26.87 -14.87 10.43
CA PHE A 212 28.15 -15.43 10.01
C PHE A 212 29.11 -14.33 9.53
N SER A 213 30.19 -14.09 10.27
CA SER A 213 31.25 -13.16 9.88
C SER A 213 32.57 -13.90 9.68
N PHE A 214 33.27 -13.63 8.58
CA PHE A 214 34.57 -14.23 8.31
C PHE A 214 35.62 -13.74 9.31
N ILE A 215 36.38 -14.66 9.90
CA ILE A 215 37.42 -14.37 10.89
C ILE A 215 38.79 -14.39 10.15
N GLY A 216 39.07 -13.33 9.39
CA GLY A 216 40.35 -13.16 8.69
C GLY A 216 40.62 -14.17 7.56
N SER A 217 41.87 -14.61 7.40
CA SER A 217 42.33 -15.48 6.29
C SER A 217 42.21 -16.98 6.59
N GLY A 218 41.27 -17.38 7.45
CA GLY A 218 41.10 -18.76 7.87
C GLY A 218 40.46 -19.67 6.82
N SER A 219 40.10 -20.88 7.25
CA SER A 219 39.51 -21.93 6.38
C SER A 219 38.00 -21.76 6.13
N GLU A 220 37.41 -20.68 6.65
CA GLU A 220 36.00 -20.40 6.50
C GLU A 220 35.58 -20.22 5.06
N LYS A 221 34.40 -20.74 4.75
CA LYS A 221 33.78 -20.56 3.44
C LYS A 221 32.30 -20.79 3.51
N ILE A 222 31.59 -20.17 2.58
CA ILE A 222 30.20 -20.47 2.27
C ILE A 222 30.17 -21.07 0.88
N THR A 223 29.73 -22.32 0.76
CA THR A 223 29.54 -23.00 -0.53
C THR A 223 28.06 -23.14 -0.81
N TYR A 224 27.64 -22.77 -2.02
CA TYR A 224 26.25 -22.83 -2.44
C TYR A 224 26.01 -23.95 -3.44
N ALA A 225 24.87 -24.62 -3.30
CA ALA A 225 24.41 -25.62 -4.24
C ALA A 225 22.88 -25.54 -4.39
N THR A 226 22.41 -25.62 -5.63
CA THR A 226 20.99 -25.70 -5.95
C THR A 226 20.53 -27.15 -5.93
N GLY A 227 19.30 -27.40 -5.48
CA GLY A 227 18.74 -28.75 -5.39
C GLY A 227 18.35 -29.36 -6.73
N ASP A 228 18.04 -28.50 -7.72
CA ASP A 228 17.68 -28.88 -9.08
C ASP A 228 18.14 -27.77 -10.04
N ASP A 229 19.27 -28.03 -10.70
CA ASP A 229 19.91 -27.12 -11.66
C ASP A 229 19.09 -26.92 -12.93
N LYS A 230 18.07 -27.76 -13.19
CA LYS A 230 17.13 -27.53 -14.29
C LYS A 230 16.16 -26.39 -13.97
N VAL A 231 15.94 -26.08 -12.69
CA VAL A 231 15.06 -24.99 -12.24
C VAL A 231 15.86 -23.71 -12.02
N ALA A 232 16.94 -23.76 -11.25
CA ALA A 232 17.80 -22.62 -10.97
C ALA A 232 19.24 -23.09 -10.71
N VAL A 233 20.23 -22.27 -11.06
CA VAL A 233 21.65 -22.55 -10.83
C VAL A 233 22.30 -21.44 -10.00
N TRP A 234 23.27 -21.80 -9.17
CA TRP A 234 24.13 -20.83 -8.50
C TRP A 234 25.24 -20.35 -9.44
N THR A 235 25.47 -19.04 -9.50
CA THR A 235 26.53 -18.39 -10.28
C THR A 235 27.35 -17.48 -9.38
N THR A 236 28.45 -16.92 -9.90
CA THR A 236 29.24 -15.89 -9.18
C THR A 236 28.44 -14.63 -8.84
N GLN A 237 27.33 -14.38 -9.54
CA GLN A 237 26.40 -13.27 -9.31
C GLN A 237 25.17 -13.70 -8.48
N GLY A 238 25.15 -14.94 -7.99
CA GLY A 238 24.07 -15.54 -7.20
C GLY A 238 23.13 -16.43 -8.02
N ILE A 239 21.87 -16.56 -7.58
CA ILE A 239 20.87 -17.46 -8.17
C ILE A 239 20.44 -16.96 -9.56
N GLN A 240 20.64 -17.79 -10.59
CA GLN A 240 20.14 -17.59 -11.95
C GLN A 240 18.95 -18.53 -12.22
N ALA A 241 17.81 -17.97 -12.62
CA ALA A 241 16.63 -18.75 -12.99
C ALA A 241 16.80 -19.44 -14.36
N VAL A 242 16.44 -20.72 -14.46
CA VAL A 242 16.58 -21.55 -15.66
C VAL A 242 15.22 -21.94 -16.24
N ALA A 243 14.39 -22.65 -15.49
CA ALA A 243 13.08 -23.09 -15.94
C ALA A 243 12.02 -23.00 -14.84
N LYS A 244 10.75 -22.86 -15.23
CA LYS A 244 9.63 -22.77 -14.29
C LYS A 244 9.61 -23.99 -13.37
N GLY A 245 9.58 -23.76 -12.06
CA GLY A 245 9.56 -24.83 -11.07
C GLY A 245 9.85 -24.30 -9.67
N GLN A 246 10.09 -25.23 -8.76
CA GLN A 246 10.53 -24.95 -7.40
C GLN A 246 11.75 -25.83 -7.13
N THR A 247 12.74 -25.25 -6.47
CA THR A 247 13.93 -25.94 -5.97
C THR A 247 14.33 -25.36 -4.62
N THR A 248 15.50 -25.73 -4.12
CA THR A 248 16.08 -25.20 -2.89
C THR A 248 17.49 -24.69 -3.16
N LEU A 249 17.88 -23.62 -2.48
CA LEU A 249 19.29 -23.25 -2.33
C LEU A 249 19.79 -23.81 -0.99
N LYS A 250 20.92 -24.52 -1.04
CA LYS A 250 21.67 -24.96 0.13
C LYS A 250 22.94 -24.12 0.26
N ALA A 251 23.18 -23.60 1.45
CA ALA A 251 24.46 -22.97 1.82
C ALA A 251 25.11 -23.84 2.89
N THR A 252 26.28 -24.39 2.58
CA THR A 252 27.12 -25.06 3.56
C THR A 252 28.17 -24.08 4.05
N LEU A 253 28.03 -23.69 5.32
CA LEU A 253 28.96 -22.81 6.02
C LEU A 253 29.98 -23.71 6.70
N THR A 254 31.26 -23.40 6.51
CA THR A 254 32.38 -24.03 7.21
C THR A 254 32.97 -23.01 8.17
N ALA A 255 32.96 -23.33 9.46
CA ALA A 255 33.58 -22.54 10.52
C ALA A 255 35.10 -22.76 10.54
N TYR A 256 35.80 -21.88 11.26
CA TYR A 256 37.26 -21.94 11.43
C TYR A 256 37.70 -23.26 12.08
N ASN A 257 36.95 -23.74 13.08
CA ASN A 257 37.18 -25.03 13.74
C ASN A 257 36.77 -26.26 12.89
N LYS A 258 36.38 -26.05 11.63
CA LYS A 258 35.88 -27.04 10.67
C LYS A 258 34.50 -27.61 10.97
N ASP A 259 33.77 -27.08 11.96
CA ASP A 259 32.33 -27.37 12.07
C ASP A 259 31.62 -26.93 10.79
N THR A 260 30.58 -27.67 10.44
CA THR A 260 29.74 -27.33 9.29
C THR A 260 28.29 -27.23 9.70
N ILE A 261 27.60 -26.26 9.11
CA ILE A 261 26.14 -26.17 9.17
C ILE A 261 25.61 -25.94 7.76
N THR A 262 24.46 -26.56 7.44
CA THR A 262 23.80 -26.40 6.15
C THR A 262 22.48 -25.66 6.34
N LEU A 263 22.36 -24.51 5.69
CA LEU A 263 21.12 -23.76 5.58
C LEU A 263 20.39 -24.17 4.31
N THR A 264 19.06 -24.19 4.34
CA THR A 264 18.23 -24.48 3.17
C THR A 264 17.13 -23.44 3.04
N MET A 265 16.94 -22.92 1.82
CA MET A 265 15.90 -21.94 1.49
C MET A 265 15.20 -22.33 0.19
N PRO A 266 13.87 -22.24 0.09
CA PRO A 266 13.16 -22.47 -1.16
C PRO A 266 13.43 -21.39 -2.22
N VAL A 267 13.56 -21.84 -3.46
CA VAL A 267 13.73 -21.01 -4.66
C VAL A 267 12.60 -21.32 -5.63
N TYR A 268 11.85 -20.30 -6.01
CA TYR A 268 10.75 -20.40 -6.96
C TYR A 268 11.14 -19.74 -8.27
N VAL A 269 10.88 -20.42 -9.39
CA VAL A 269 11.12 -19.88 -10.72
C VAL A 269 9.82 -19.77 -11.50
N THR A 270 9.54 -18.56 -11.98
CA THR A 270 8.29 -18.19 -12.65
C THR A 270 8.53 -17.84 -14.11
N THR A 271 7.44 -17.80 -14.89
CA THR A 271 7.45 -17.35 -16.30
C THR A 271 6.34 -16.30 -16.48
N PRO A 272 6.48 -15.12 -15.83
CA PRO A 272 5.44 -14.11 -15.88
C PRO A 272 5.28 -13.56 -17.30
N THR A 273 4.06 -13.15 -17.63
CA THR A 273 3.75 -12.53 -18.92
C THR A 273 2.79 -11.37 -18.71
N VAL A 274 3.01 -10.29 -19.46
CA VAL A 274 2.10 -9.15 -19.54
C VAL A 274 1.46 -9.10 -20.92
N SER A 275 0.17 -9.37 -20.99
CA SER A 275 -0.59 -9.30 -22.24
C SER A 275 -1.07 -7.86 -22.52
N GLY A 276 -1.21 -7.52 -23.80
CA GLY A 276 -1.62 -6.17 -24.20
C GLY A 276 -0.52 -5.12 -24.04
N LYS A 277 0.65 -5.35 -24.67
CA LYS A 277 1.81 -4.42 -24.72
C LYS A 277 1.46 -2.98 -25.12
N THR A 278 0.30 -2.77 -25.75
CA THR A 278 -0.31 -1.45 -25.93
C THR A 278 -1.68 -1.40 -25.26
N VAL A 279 -1.87 -0.43 -24.37
CA VAL A 279 -3.14 -0.11 -23.72
C VAL A 279 -3.63 1.25 -24.21
N ILE A 280 -4.91 1.34 -24.54
CA ILE A 280 -5.54 2.60 -24.98
C ILE A 280 -6.70 2.89 -24.03
N LEU A 281 -6.67 4.07 -23.40
CA LEU A 281 -7.62 4.51 -22.38
C LEU A 281 -7.99 5.97 -22.58
N ALA A 282 -9.24 6.32 -22.32
CA ALA A 282 -9.65 7.70 -22.21
C ALA A 282 -9.12 8.31 -20.90
N SER A 283 -8.78 9.60 -20.93
CA SER A 283 -8.42 10.38 -19.74
C SER A 283 -9.47 10.22 -18.63
N GLY A 284 -8.99 9.94 -17.42
CA GLY A 284 -9.79 9.62 -16.24
C GLY A 284 -10.21 8.15 -16.10
N CYS A 285 -9.85 7.27 -17.04
CA CYS A 285 -10.13 5.83 -16.93
C CYS A 285 -8.97 5.07 -16.28
N VAL A 286 -9.34 3.96 -15.64
CA VAL A 286 -8.42 3.04 -14.94
C VAL A 286 -8.53 1.64 -15.55
N LYS A 287 -7.42 0.91 -15.61
CA LYS A 287 -7.41 -0.49 -16.05
C LYS A 287 -6.32 -1.30 -15.37
N LYS A 288 -6.69 -2.49 -14.88
CA LYS A 288 -5.72 -3.47 -14.36
C LYS A 288 -4.81 -4.00 -15.47
N PRO A 289 -3.49 -4.08 -15.27
CA PRO A 289 -2.61 -4.78 -16.20
C PRO A 289 -2.97 -6.27 -16.24
N SER A 290 -2.88 -6.88 -17.42
CA SER A 290 -3.23 -8.29 -17.63
C SER A 290 -1.99 -9.17 -17.47
N ILE A 291 -1.72 -9.55 -16.22
CA ILE A 291 -0.55 -10.32 -15.78
C ILE A 291 -0.95 -11.79 -15.57
N SER A 292 -0.09 -12.72 -15.99
CA SER A 292 -0.22 -14.17 -15.74
C SER A 292 1.15 -14.81 -15.55
N GLY A 293 1.19 -16.07 -15.09
CA GLY A 293 2.45 -16.80 -14.88
C GLY A 293 3.16 -16.50 -13.56
N THR A 294 2.49 -15.81 -12.63
CA THR A 294 2.92 -15.53 -11.26
C THR A 294 2.43 -16.60 -10.28
N ILE A 295 2.99 -16.62 -9.09
CA ILE A 295 2.59 -17.46 -7.95
C ILE A 295 2.36 -16.60 -6.70
N ALA A 296 1.99 -17.19 -5.57
CA ALA A 296 1.73 -16.45 -4.32
C ALA A 296 2.99 -15.72 -3.80
N GLN A 297 4.16 -16.29 -4.03
CA GLN A 297 5.48 -15.75 -3.67
C GLN A 297 6.03 -14.75 -4.71
N SER A 298 5.29 -14.48 -5.80
CA SER A 298 5.73 -13.50 -6.80
C SER A 298 5.67 -12.08 -6.23
N LYS A 299 6.67 -11.28 -6.55
CA LYS A 299 6.73 -9.87 -6.20
C LYS A 299 6.62 -9.03 -7.47
N ILE A 300 5.61 -8.16 -7.50
CA ILE A 300 5.37 -7.21 -8.59
C ILE A 300 5.64 -5.82 -8.05
N THR A 301 6.53 -5.07 -8.71
CA THR A 301 6.85 -3.69 -8.36
C THR A 301 6.76 -2.78 -9.58
N TRP A 302 6.53 -1.50 -9.36
CA TRP A 302 6.46 -0.48 -10.40
C TRP A 302 6.86 0.87 -9.82
N ASP A 303 7.17 1.81 -10.72
CA ASP A 303 7.44 3.20 -10.35
C ASP A 303 6.13 3.89 -9.91
N PRO A 304 6.05 4.41 -8.66
CA PRO A 304 4.87 5.10 -8.15
C PRO A 304 4.74 6.55 -8.66
N GLU A 305 5.67 7.05 -9.48
CA GLU A 305 5.65 8.45 -9.93
C GLU A 305 4.39 8.79 -10.76
N LYS A 306 3.57 9.70 -10.22
CA LYS A 306 2.29 10.15 -10.80
C LYS A 306 2.47 11.25 -11.86
N GLN A 307 3.45 11.10 -12.75
CA GLN A 307 3.79 12.09 -13.79
C GLN A 307 3.46 11.59 -15.20
N GLY A 308 3.16 12.50 -16.13
CA GLY A 308 3.02 12.17 -17.54
C GLY A 308 1.59 11.78 -17.96
N ALA A 309 1.46 11.29 -19.20
CA ALA A 309 0.17 10.94 -19.80
C ALA A 309 -0.54 9.78 -19.07
N ALA A 310 0.20 8.87 -18.42
CA ALA A 310 -0.33 7.76 -17.64
C ALA A 310 0.65 7.39 -16.52
N TYR A 311 0.18 6.71 -15.49
CA TYR A 311 1.01 6.19 -14.38
C TYR A 311 0.32 4.99 -13.72
N PHE A 312 1.04 4.26 -12.86
CA PHE A 312 0.44 3.20 -12.05
C PHE A 312 -0.12 3.76 -10.73
N THR A 313 -1.31 3.32 -10.34
CA THR A 313 -1.87 3.63 -9.01
C THR A 313 -1.12 2.88 -7.91
N GLU A 314 -1.42 3.20 -6.66
CA GLU A 314 -0.89 2.48 -5.49
C GLU A 314 -1.28 0.99 -5.49
N GLN A 315 -2.38 0.63 -6.16
CA GLN A 315 -2.85 -0.75 -6.33
C GLN A 315 -2.25 -1.44 -7.58
N GLY A 316 -1.42 -0.76 -8.35
CA GLY A 316 -0.81 -1.30 -9.57
C GLY A 316 -1.70 -1.23 -10.81
N ASP A 317 -2.81 -0.50 -10.75
CA ASP A 317 -3.68 -0.28 -11.90
C ASP A 317 -3.14 0.85 -12.79
N ILE A 318 -3.38 0.79 -14.09
CA ILE A 318 -2.97 1.85 -15.03
C ILE A 318 -4.01 2.96 -14.98
N PHE A 319 -3.59 4.17 -14.59
CA PHE A 319 -4.39 5.39 -14.65
C PHE A 319 -4.04 6.22 -15.90
N ALA A 320 -5.06 6.63 -16.66
CA ALA A 320 -4.91 7.50 -17.81
C ALA A 320 -5.11 8.98 -17.41
N ASN A 321 -4.03 9.76 -17.36
CA ASN A 321 -4.03 11.12 -16.83
C ASN A 321 -4.54 12.15 -17.86
N TYR A 322 -3.70 12.53 -18.81
CA TYR A 322 -4.04 13.46 -19.89
C TYR A 322 -3.63 12.92 -21.25
N LYS A 323 -4.21 13.48 -22.31
CA LYS A 323 -4.01 13.02 -23.68
C LYS A 323 -2.52 13.00 -24.04
N GLY A 324 -2.03 11.86 -24.51
CA GLY A 324 -0.61 11.67 -24.80
C GLY A 324 -0.25 10.19 -24.90
N SER A 325 1.03 9.86 -24.75
CA SER A 325 1.48 8.48 -24.65
C SER A 325 2.64 8.37 -23.66
N LYS A 326 2.68 7.29 -22.88
CA LYS A 326 3.79 7.00 -21.95
C LYS A 326 4.08 5.50 -21.96
N LYS A 327 5.35 5.14 -21.89
CA LYS A 327 5.79 3.76 -21.64
C LYS A 327 5.87 3.59 -20.12
N LEU A 328 5.11 2.64 -19.59
CA LEU A 328 5.15 2.25 -18.19
C LEU A 328 5.95 0.95 -18.07
N THR A 329 6.75 0.83 -17.01
CA THR A 329 7.54 -0.37 -16.73
C THR A 329 7.14 -0.94 -15.37
N LEU A 330 6.96 -2.25 -15.32
CA LEU A 330 6.74 -3.01 -14.11
C LEU A 330 7.79 -4.12 -14.03
N ASN A 331 8.25 -4.45 -12.83
CA ASN A 331 9.16 -5.55 -12.58
C ASN A 331 8.37 -6.70 -11.93
N ILE A 332 8.48 -7.90 -12.49
CA ILE A 332 7.88 -9.12 -11.90
C ILE A 332 9.00 -10.10 -11.68
N ASP A 333 9.23 -10.47 -10.42
CA ASP A 333 10.24 -11.47 -10.03
C ASP A 333 11.64 -11.17 -10.61
N GLY A 334 11.98 -9.87 -10.72
CA GLY A 334 13.25 -9.39 -11.25
C GLY A 334 13.33 -9.24 -12.77
N LEU A 335 12.23 -9.44 -13.51
CA LEU A 335 12.15 -9.20 -14.95
C LEU A 335 11.27 -7.99 -15.28
N ASP A 336 11.78 -7.09 -16.11
CA ASP A 336 11.07 -5.87 -16.52
C ASP A 336 10.12 -6.13 -17.70
N PHE A 337 8.88 -5.65 -17.56
CA PHE A 337 7.87 -5.63 -18.60
C PHE A 337 7.45 -4.20 -18.90
N SER A 338 7.29 -3.89 -20.18
CA SER A 338 6.85 -2.56 -20.62
C SER A 338 5.47 -2.56 -21.25
N ILE A 339 4.65 -1.58 -20.87
CA ILE A 339 3.32 -1.32 -21.43
C ILE A 339 3.31 0.08 -22.03
N LEU A 340 3.06 0.19 -23.34
CA LEU A 340 2.81 1.47 -23.99
C LEU A 340 1.36 1.89 -23.75
N VAL A 341 1.16 2.95 -22.99
CA VAL A 341 -0.17 3.52 -22.76
C VAL A 341 -0.38 4.71 -23.69
N ARG A 342 -1.44 4.68 -24.49
CA ARG A 342 -1.92 5.83 -25.28
C ARG A 342 -3.19 6.36 -24.67
N VAL A 343 -3.17 7.62 -24.26
CA VAL A 343 -4.32 8.28 -23.63
C VAL A 343 -5.06 9.13 -24.63
N SER A 344 -6.34 8.80 -24.83
CA SER A 344 -7.28 9.58 -25.63
C SER A 344 -8.09 10.54 -24.76
N ASN A 345 -8.74 11.52 -25.37
CA ASN A 345 -9.75 12.35 -24.71
C ASN A 345 -11.00 12.40 -25.59
N PRO A 346 -11.74 11.28 -25.71
CA PRO A 346 -12.89 11.20 -26.60
C PRO A 346 -13.93 12.23 -26.18
N ALA A 347 -14.37 13.05 -27.12
CA ALA A 347 -15.34 14.10 -26.88
C ALA A 347 -16.35 14.19 -28.02
N TYR A 348 -17.58 14.57 -27.67
CA TYR A 348 -18.63 14.93 -28.61
C TYR A 348 -19.26 16.25 -28.17
N ALA A 349 -19.29 17.24 -29.06
CA ALA A 349 -19.69 18.60 -28.72
C ALA A 349 -21.19 18.72 -28.38
N ASP A 350 -22.04 17.91 -29.01
CA ASP A 350 -23.50 18.03 -28.90
C ASP A 350 -24.13 16.81 -28.22
N PHE A 351 -24.39 16.85 -26.91
CA PHE A 351 -25.08 15.74 -26.23
C PHE A 351 -26.57 15.59 -26.61
N ASN A 352 -27.08 16.50 -27.45
CA ASN A 352 -28.42 16.48 -28.01
C ASN A 352 -28.37 16.50 -29.54
N ILE A 353 -29.02 15.52 -30.18
CA ILE A 353 -29.13 15.42 -31.63
C ILE A 353 -30.60 15.49 -32.04
N ILE A 354 -30.94 16.55 -32.77
CA ILE A 354 -32.27 16.75 -33.35
C ILE A 354 -32.28 16.24 -34.79
N MET A 355 -33.23 15.36 -35.11
CA MET A 355 -33.42 14.74 -36.42
C MET A 355 -34.90 14.76 -36.82
N TYR A 356 -35.18 14.44 -38.09
CA TYR A 356 -36.53 14.08 -38.56
C TYR A 356 -36.56 12.63 -39.07
N LYS A 357 -37.75 12.02 -39.10
CA LYS A 357 -37.94 10.66 -39.65
C LYS A 357 -37.37 10.56 -41.08
N GLY A 358 -36.45 9.61 -41.29
CA GLY A 358 -35.76 9.38 -42.56
C GLY A 358 -34.40 10.09 -42.69
N MET A 359 -34.07 11.03 -41.80
CA MET A 359 -32.78 11.73 -41.82
C MET A 359 -31.61 10.78 -41.49
N GLY A 360 -30.51 10.92 -42.22
CA GLY A 360 -29.22 10.34 -41.88
C GLY A 360 -28.28 11.37 -41.26
N LYS A 361 -27.44 10.96 -40.30
CA LYS A 361 -26.39 11.81 -39.71
C LYS A 361 -25.24 10.95 -39.22
N THR A 362 -24.00 11.35 -39.47
CA THR A 362 -22.81 10.65 -38.96
C THR A 362 -22.36 11.27 -37.66
N LEU A 363 -22.17 10.44 -36.62
CA LEU A 363 -21.61 10.84 -35.34
C LEU A 363 -20.09 10.73 -35.42
N LYS A 364 -19.39 11.87 -35.23
CA LYS A 364 -17.91 11.94 -35.26
C LYS A 364 -17.40 12.35 -33.88
N LEU A 365 -16.66 11.46 -33.21
CA LEU A 365 -15.94 11.78 -31.99
C LEU A 365 -14.65 12.56 -32.32
N LYS A 366 -14.27 13.48 -31.42
CA LYS A 366 -12.97 14.14 -31.42
C LYS A 366 -12.08 13.53 -30.33
N GLY A 367 -10.76 13.77 -30.41
CA GLY A 367 -9.82 13.42 -29.34
C GLY A 367 -9.42 11.94 -29.25
N LEU A 368 -9.71 11.16 -30.30
CA LEU A 368 -9.21 9.78 -30.46
C LEU A 368 -7.71 9.77 -30.76
N VAL A 369 -7.06 8.62 -30.55
CA VAL A 369 -5.65 8.36 -30.84
C VAL A 369 -5.52 7.10 -31.72
N PRO A 370 -4.36 6.84 -32.35
CA PRO A 370 -4.16 5.61 -33.13
C PRO A 370 -4.50 4.35 -32.33
N GLY A 371 -5.37 3.51 -32.88
CA GLY A 371 -5.85 2.29 -32.25
C GLY A 371 -7.06 2.46 -31.32
N SER A 372 -7.57 3.68 -31.09
CA SER A 372 -8.78 3.93 -30.28
C SER A 372 -9.92 2.98 -30.66
N LYS A 373 -10.52 2.34 -29.66
CA LYS A 373 -11.62 1.40 -29.82
C LYS A 373 -12.93 2.12 -29.51
N VAL A 374 -13.71 2.37 -30.56
CA VAL A 374 -15.01 3.03 -30.47
C VAL A 374 -16.12 2.05 -30.83
N SER A 375 -17.17 2.03 -30.02
CA SER A 375 -18.40 1.29 -30.31
C SER A 375 -19.62 2.17 -30.12
N PHE A 376 -20.63 1.91 -30.93
CA PHE A 376 -21.90 2.62 -30.95
C PHE A 376 -23.05 1.64 -30.80
N SER A 377 -24.04 1.98 -29.99
CA SER A 377 -25.26 1.21 -29.86
C SER A 377 -26.47 2.12 -29.71
N SER A 378 -27.61 1.70 -30.27
CA SER A 378 -28.87 2.39 -30.11
C SER A 378 -29.72 1.69 -29.06
N ASN A 379 -30.19 2.45 -28.08
CA ASN A 379 -31.07 1.95 -27.03
C ASN A 379 -32.47 1.60 -27.59
N ASN A 380 -32.81 2.08 -28.80
CA ASN A 380 -34.03 1.72 -29.48
C ASN A 380 -33.82 1.69 -31.01
N LYS A 381 -33.43 0.51 -31.52
CA LYS A 381 -33.18 0.26 -32.95
C LYS A 381 -34.40 0.50 -33.85
N LYS A 382 -35.63 0.41 -33.29
CA LYS A 382 -36.87 0.73 -34.03
C LYS A 382 -37.01 2.23 -34.29
N LYS A 383 -36.41 3.10 -33.45
CA LYS A 383 -36.43 4.56 -33.62
C LYS A 383 -35.19 5.09 -34.36
N VAL A 384 -34.00 4.63 -33.98
CA VAL A 384 -32.73 5.03 -34.63
C VAL A 384 -31.85 3.81 -34.77
N THR A 385 -31.30 3.58 -35.95
CA THR A 385 -30.18 2.64 -36.13
C THR A 385 -28.88 3.42 -36.23
N ILE A 386 -27.81 2.82 -35.73
CA ILE A 386 -26.45 3.34 -35.86
C ILE A 386 -25.52 2.19 -36.27
N THR A 387 -24.65 2.43 -37.24
CA THR A 387 -23.64 1.46 -37.68
C THR A 387 -22.39 1.50 -36.79
N SER A 388 -21.49 0.53 -36.92
CA SER A 388 -20.15 0.56 -36.30
C SER A 388 -19.32 1.80 -36.65
N ARG A 389 -19.55 2.41 -37.83
CA ARG A 389 -18.90 3.68 -38.26
C ARG A 389 -19.63 4.95 -37.81
N GLY A 390 -20.58 4.85 -36.88
CA GLY A 390 -21.33 6.00 -36.36
C GLY A 390 -22.37 6.62 -37.30
N LYS A 391 -22.70 6.00 -38.44
CA LYS A 391 -23.78 6.47 -39.34
C LYS A 391 -25.14 6.15 -38.75
N MET A 392 -25.90 7.19 -38.41
CA MET A 392 -27.26 7.08 -37.86
C MET A 392 -28.33 7.21 -38.94
N LYS A 393 -29.45 6.51 -38.75
CA LYS A 393 -30.68 6.67 -39.54
C LYS A 393 -31.88 6.73 -38.61
N ALA A 394 -32.63 7.83 -38.66
CA ALA A 394 -33.88 7.98 -37.91
C ALA A 394 -35.02 7.24 -38.62
N LYS A 395 -35.61 6.24 -37.97
CA LYS A 395 -36.66 5.36 -38.49
C LYS A 395 -38.06 5.73 -38.01
N LYS A 396 -38.20 6.12 -36.74
CA LYS A 396 -39.51 6.43 -36.12
C LYS A 396 -39.43 7.67 -35.23
N ILE A 397 -40.49 8.46 -35.25
CA ILE A 397 -40.69 9.66 -34.42
C ILE A 397 -40.63 9.30 -32.93
N GLY A 398 -40.06 10.20 -32.12
CA GLY A 398 -39.92 10.05 -30.67
C GLY A 398 -38.49 10.28 -30.21
N HIS A 399 -38.17 9.74 -29.03
CA HIS A 399 -36.85 9.88 -28.40
C HIS A 399 -36.14 8.55 -28.22
N THR A 400 -34.82 8.59 -28.26
CA THR A 400 -33.94 7.49 -27.83
C THR A 400 -32.58 8.04 -27.40
N ASN A 401 -31.78 7.20 -26.76
CA ASN A 401 -30.35 7.46 -26.59
C ASN A 401 -29.54 6.62 -27.58
N ILE A 402 -28.39 7.17 -27.97
CA ILE A 402 -27.26 6.43 -28.52
C ILE A 402 -26.22 6.32 -27.41
N THR A 403 -25.80 5.10 -27.10
CA THR A 403 -24.66 4.86 -26.23
C THR A 403 -23.40 4.76 -27.08
N VAL A 404 -22.39 5.54 -26.72
CA VAL A 404 -21.08 5.54 -27.35
C VAL A 404 -20.07 5.12 -26.31
N LYS A 405 -19.28 4.08 -26.58
CA LYS A 405 -18.15 3.70 -25.73
C LYS A 405 -16.86 3.93 -26.49
N ALA A 406 -15.92 4.66 -25.92
CA ALA A 406 -14.62 4.93 -26.51
C ALA A 406 -13.54 4.81 -25.43
N ASP A 407 -12.61 3.87 -25.62
CA ASP A 407 -11.43 3.69 -24.76
C ASP A 407 -11.75 3.62 -23.25
N GLY A 408 -12.83 2.93 -22.88
CA GLY A 408 -13.30 2.79 -21.48
C GLY A 408 -14.34 3.84 -21.04
N ARG A 409 -14.42 4.99 -21.73
CA ARG A 409 -15.41 6.03 -21.42
C ARG A 409 -16.75 5.77 -22.11
N THR A 410 -17.85 6.05 -21.43
CA THR A 410 -19.21 5.90 -21.96
C THR A 410 -19.93 7.25 -22.03
N PHE A 411 -20.51 7.56 -23.19
CA PHE A 411 -21.38 8.71 -23.43
C PHE A 411 -22.80 8.24 -23.73
N LYS A 412 -23.80 9.00 -23.27
CA LYS A 412 -25.19 8.87 -23.70
C LYS A 412 -25.57 10.13 -24.47
N ILE A 413 -25.94 9.95 -25.73
CA ILE A 413 -26.31 11.04 -26.63
C ILE A 413 -27.81 10.98 -26.85
N TRP A 414 -28.51 12.01 -26.42
CA TRP A 414 -29.95 12.10 -26.53
C TRP A 414 -30.35 12.45 -27.96
N VAL A 415 -31.27 11.68 -28.53
CA VAL A 415 -31.75 11.87 -29.90
C VAL A 415 -33.25 12.16 -29.88
N GLU A 416 -33.62 13.26 -30.52
CA GLU A 416 -35.00 13.70 -30.70
C GLU A 416 -35.38 13.63 -32.18
N ILE A 417 -36.47 12.92 -32.48
CA ILE A 417 -36.87 12.65 -33.86
C ILE A 417 -38.29 13.17 -34.04
N SER A 418 -38.45 14.25 -34.77
CA SER A 418 -39.76 14.80 -35.11
C SER A 418 -40.20 14.45 -36.54
N SER A 419 -41.36 14.97 -36.94
CA SER A 419 -41.75 14.98 -38.34
C SER A 419 -40.83 15.90 -39.15
N LYS A 420 -40.72 15.70 -40.47
CA LYS A 420 -39.92 16.58 -41.34
C LYS A 420 -40.43 18.04 -41.29
N ARG A 421 -41.75 18.23 -41.19
CA ARG A 421 -42.37 19.55 -41.04
C ARG A 421 -42.04 20.20 -39.70
N GLY A 422 -42.16 19.47 -38.59
CA GLY A 422 -41.84 19.97 -37.24
C GLY A 422 -40.37 20.36 -37.10
N TYR A 423 -39.46 19.50 -37.57
CA TYR A 423 -38.03 19.80 -37.62
C TYR A 423 -37.73 21.09 -38.40
N ARG A 424 -38.30 21.25 -39.61
CA ARG A 424 -38.08 22.45 -40.43
C ARG A 424 -38.66 23.69 -39.77
N ALA A 425 -39.84 23.59 -39.16
CA ALA A 425 -40.46 24.67 -38.38
C ALA A 425 -39.54 25.13 -37.23
N SER A 426 -39.04 24.20 -36.41
CA SER A 426 -38.09 24.50 -35.34
C SER A 426 -36.82 25.16 -35.85
N LYS A 427 -36.19 24.62 -36.91
CA LYS A 427 -34.98 25.21 -37.49
C LYS A 427 -35.24 26.62 -38.03
N LYS A 428 -36.40 26.87 -38.61
CA LYS A 428 -36.77 28.20 -39.11
C LYS A 428 -37.02 29.18 -37.97
N ALA A 429 -37.70 28.76 -36.91
CA ALA A 429 -37.92 29.57 -35.72
C ALA A 429 -36.58 29.98 -35.08
N ILE A 430 -35.64 29.04 -34.92
CA ILE A 430 -34.28 29.33 -34.43
C ILE A 430 -33.56 30.30 -35.37
N ALA A 431 -33.71 30.15 -36.68
CA ALA A 431 -33.08 31.08 -37.63
C ALA A 431 -33.63 32.50 -37.46
N ILE A 432 -34.95 32.65 -37.26
CA ILE A 432 -35.59 33.96 -37.03
C ILE A 432 -35.09 34.58 -35.71
N SER A 433 -34.96 33.80 -34.64
CA SER A 433 -34.47 34.31 -33.34
C SER A 433 -33.03 34.84 -33.38
N LYS A 434 -32.26 34.50 -34.42
CA LYS A 434 -30.90 35.00 -34.66
C LYS A 434 -30.86 36.27 -35.51
N THR A 435 -32.01 36.79 -35.94
CA THR A 435 -32.10 38.01 -36.76
C THR A 435 -32.65 39.19 -35.96
N LYS A 436 -32.42 40.42 -36.44
CA LYS A 436 -33.03 41.62 -35.88
C LYS A 436 -34.55 41.57 -36.10
N THR A 437 -35.29 41.35 -35.03
CA THR A 437 -36.75 41.28 -34.98
C THR A 437 -37.30 42.20 -33.90
N THR A 438 -38.55 42.63 -34.04
CA THR A 438 -39.24 43.47 -33.07
C THR A 438 -40.59 42.86 -32.74
N TYR A 439 -40.91 42.77 -31.46
CA TYR A 439 -42.24 42.38 -31.01
C TYR A 439 -43.22 43.52 -31.29
N SER A 440 -44.32 43.24 -31.97
CA SER A 440 -45.40 44.20 -32.18
C SER A 440 -46.68 43.46 -32.56
N GLN A 441 -47.78 43.73 -31.87
CA GLN A 441 -49.10 43.19 -32.24
C GLN A 441 -49.68 43.91 -33.46
N ALA A 442 -49.59 45.24 -33.51
CA ALA A 442 -50.10 46.04 -34.63
C ALA A 442 -49.38 45.70 -35.95
N ARG A 443 -48.05 45.55 -35.92
CA ARG A 443 -47.22 45.27 -37.11
C ARG A 443 -46.90 43.78 -37.29
N ARG A 444 -47.59 42.87 -36.59
CA ARG A 444 -47.20 41.46 -36.45
C ARG A 444 -47.04 40.65 -37.74
N MET A 445 -47.60 41.12 -38.85
CA MET A 445 -47.49 40.51 -40.17
C MET A 445 -46.42 41.17 -41.06
N SER A 446 -45.90 42.34 -40.68
CA SER A 446 -44.86 43.05 -41.43
C SER A 446 -43.51 42.33 -41.36
N LYS A 447 -42.60 42.69 -42.28
CA LYS A 447 -41.22 42.18 -42.29
C LYS A 447 -40.53 42.52 -40.96
N ARG A 448 -39.89 41.53 -40.33
CA ARG A 448 -39.17 41.62 -39.02
C ARG A 448 -40.03 41.90 -37.78
N PHE A 449 -41.32 42.19 -37.92
CA PHE A 449 -42.23 42.34 -36.79
C PHE A 449 -43.02 41.06 -36.54
N TYR A 450 -43.14 40.67 -35.28
CA TYR A 450 -43.84 39.44 -34.88
C TYR A 450 -44.61 39.66 -33.57
N ASP A 451 -45.73 38.96 -33.41
CA ASP A 451 -46.22 38.58 -32.08
C ASP A 451 -46.10 37.06 -31.92
N CYS A 452 -46.46 36.54 -30.74
CA CYS A 452 -46.32 35.11 -30.43
C CYS A 452 -47.03 34.21 -31.46
N SER A 453 -48.27 34.54 -31.80
CA SER A 453 -49.09 33.78 -32.74
C SER A 453 -48.69 33.96 -34.21
N SER A 454 -48.27 35.17 -34.60
CA SER A 454 -47.84 35.47 -35.96
C SER A 454 -46.50 34.82 -36.28
N LEU A 455 -45.59 34.73 -35.31
CA LEU A 455 -44.37 33.94 -35.45
C LEU A 455 -44.72 32.48 -35.77
N VAL A 456 -45.58 31.86 -34.95
CA VAL A 456 -45.99 30.46 -35.13
C VAL A 456 -46.64 30.27 -36.49
N SER A 457 -47.70 31.03 -36.79
CA SER A 457 -48.43 30.93 -38.06
C SER A 457 -47.52 31.10 -39.27
N ARG A 458 -46.64 32.13 -39.28
CA ARG A 458 -45.74 32.40 -40.41
C ARG A 458 -44.66 31.33 -40.58
N VAL A 459 -44.17 30.74 -39.49
CA VAL A 459 -43.22 29.63 -39.56
C VAL A 459 -43.88 28.38 -40.16
N TYR A 460 -45.06 28.02 -39.68
CA TYR A 460 -45.76 26.79 -40.07
C TYR A 460 -46.40 26.84 -41.45
N ARG A 461 -46.84 28.02 -41.91
CA ARG A 461 -47.34 28.22 -43.28
C ARG A 461 -46.34 27.85 -44.36
N LYS A 462 -45.03 28.03 -44.09
CA LYS A 462 -43.95 27.59 -45.01
C LYS A 462 -43.86 26.07 -45.16
N TYR A 463 -44.58 25.32 -44.32
CA TYR A 463 -44.57 23.86 -44.23
C TYR A 463 -46.00 23.30 -44.23
N ASP A 464 -46.92 23.99 -44.92
CA ASP A 464 -48.32 23.60 -45.20
C ASP A 464 -49.21 23.41 -43.96
N VAL A 465 -48.94 24.15 -42.88
CA VAL A 465 -49.77 24.16 -41.68
C VAL A 465 -50.32 25.57 -41.45
N TYR A 466 -51.64 25.71 -41.58
CA TYR A 466 -52.33 26.99 -41.72
C TYR A 466 -53.18 27.41 -40.50
N PHE A 467 -53.38 26.50 -39.54
CA PHE A 467 -54.19 26.74 -38.34
C PHE A 467 -55.59 27.32 -38.60
N GLY A 468 -56.23 26.88 -39.69
CA GLY A 468 -57.59 27.31 -40.06
C GLY A 468 -57.67 28.59 -40.91
N SER A 469 -56.53 29.21 -41.26
CA SER A 469 -56.49 30.38 -42.13
C SER A 469 -55.53 30.13 -43.29
N LYS A 470 -56.03 29.86 -44.51
CA LYS A 470 -55.17 29.60 -45.70
C LYS A 470 -54.62 30.87 -46.33
N SER A 471 -55.41 31.95 -46.40
CA SER A 471 -55.02 33.28 -46.89
C SER A 471 -54.99 34.32 -45.77
N GLY A 472 -54.21 35.39 -45.96
CA GLY A 472 -54.28 36.60 -45.13
C GLY A 472 -53.60 36.55 -43.75
N TRP A 473 -54.32 37.10 -42.76
CA TRP A 473 -53.84 37.44 -41.42
C TRP A 473 -53.61 36.21 -40.53
N SER A 474 -52.66 36.28 -39.59
CA SER A 474 -52.46 35.19 -38.63
C SER A 474 -53.67 35.04 -37.70
N PRO A 475 -54.10 33.81 -37.33
CA PRO A 475 -54.96 33.62 -36.17
C PRO A 475 -54.25 34.05 -34.88
N VAL A 476 -55.01 34.37 -33.83
CA VAL A 476 -54.45 34.61 -32.48
C VAL A 476 -54.08 33.29 -31.78
N ALA A 477 -53.27 33.35 -30.73
CA ALA A 477 -52.76 32.16 -30.03
C ALA A 477 -53.88 31.21 -29.56
N ALA A 478 -54.98 31.78 -29.03
CA ALA A 478 -56.14 31.01 -28.60
C ALA A 478 -56.83 30.25 -29.74
N ASP A 479 -56.94 30.85 -30.93
CA ASP A 479 -57.54 30.20 -32.11
C ASP A 479 -56.62 29.13 -32.70
N ILE A 480 -55.30 29.33 -32.65
CA ILE A 480 -54.33 28.27 -32.97
C ILE A 480 -54.52 27.07 -32.03
N GLY A 481 -54.71 27.31 -30.73
CA GLY A 481 -54.99 26.27 -29.73
C GLY A 481 -56.32 25.57 -29.96
N LYS A 482 -57.37 26.33 -30.29
CA LYS A 482 -58.70 25.82 -30.63
C LYS A 482 -58.66 24.96 -31.89
N TRP A 483 -57.96 25.41 -32.92
CA TRP A 483 -57.73 24.65 -34.15
C TRP A 483 -56.98 23.35 -33.86
N CYS A 484 -55.91 23.40 -33.07
CA CYS A 484 -55.16 22.21 -32.69
C CYS A 484 -56.03 21.18 -31.95
N THR A 485 -56.96 21.65 -31.12
CA THR A 485 -57.91 20.78 -30.40
C THR A 485 -58.92 20.15 -31.35
N ARG A 486 -59.56 20.96 -32.20
CA ARG A 486 -60.53 20.49 -33.19
C ARG A 486 -59.95 19.51 -34.21
N ASN A 487 -58.65 19.61 -34.51
CA ASN A 487 -57.97 18.76 -35.48
C ASN A 487 -57.17 17.62 -34.82
N HIS A 488 -57.48 17.26 -33.57
CA HIS A 488 -56.86 16.16 -32.83
C HIS A 488 -55.32 16.22 -32.75
N LYS A 489 -54.76 17.44 -32.70
CA LYS A 489 -53.32 17.71 -32.61
C LYS A 489 -52.82 17.89 -31.18
N VAL A 490 -53.72 17.99 -30.20
CA VAL A 490 -53.35 18.12 -28.77
C VAL A 490 -52.65 16.85 -28.29
N ILE A 491 -51.53 17.03 -27.58
CA ILE A 491 -50.78 15.94 -26.96
C ILE A 491 -50.78 16.02 -25.42
N ALA A 492 -51.09 17.18 -24.84
CA ALA A 492 -51.36 17.33 -23.41
C ALA A 492 -52.22 18.58 -23.14
N LYS A 493 -52.97 18.55 -22.04
CA LYS A 493 -53.80 19.67 -21.54
C LYS A 493 -53.14 20.45 -20.39
N LYS A 494 -51.85 20.21 -20.15
CA LYS A 494 -51.01 20.85 -19.13
C LYS A 494 -49.53 20.74 -19.52
N ALA A 495 -48.63 21.37 -18.76
CA ALA A 495 -47.19 21.22 -18.92
C ALA A 495 -46.76 19.74 -18.94
N VAL A 496 -45.74 19.41 -19.73
CA VAL A 496 -45.16 18.06 -19.79
C VAL A 496 -43.65 18.12 -19.69
N SER A 497 -43.03 16.99 -19.38
CA SER A 497 -41.57 16.91 -19.49
C SER A 497 -41.12 17.17 -20.93
N TYR A 498 -39.99 17.85 -21.13
CA TYR A 498 -39.37 17.99 -22.47
C TYR A 498 -39.11 16.62 -23.12
N LYS A 499 -38.98 15.55 -22.31
CA LYS A 499 -38.88 14.15 -22.78
C LYS A 499 -40.16 13.62 -23.47
N LYS A 500 -41.27 14.37 -23.44
CA LYS A 500 -42.53 14.08 -24.17
C LYS A 500 -42.71 15.02 -25.39
N LEU A 501 -41.93 16.09 -25.47
CA LEU A 501 -42.01 17.10 -26.52
C LEU A 501 -41.09 16.74 -27.67
N LEU A 502 -41.48 17.09 -28.89
CA LEU A 502 -40.67 16.93 -30.08
C LEU A 502 -40.49 18.27 -30.80
N PRO A 503 -39.34 18.49 -31.47
CA PRO A 503 -39.13 19.70 -32.26
C PRO A 503 -40.32 19.96 -33.21
N GLY A 504 -41.00 21.07 -32.97
CA GLY A 504 -42.21 21.49 -33.68
C GLY A 504 -43.49 21.30 -32.88
N ASP A 505 -43.42 20.93 -31.61
CA ASP A 505 -44.56 21.03 -30.71
C ASP A 505 -44.81 22.51 -30.34
N LEU A 506 -46.06 22.83 -30.06
CA LEU A 506 -46.54 24.15 -29.66
C LEU A 506 -46.90 24.12 -28.18
N ILE A 507 -46.40 25.09 -27.43
CA ILE A 507 -46.67 25.26 -26.00
C ILE A 507 -47.56 26.50 -25.84
N PHE A 508 -48.71 26.34 -25.20
CA PHE A 508 -49.66 27.44 -25.00
C PHE A 508 -49.76 27.79 -23.52
N PHE A 509 -49.69 29.08 -23.24
CA PHE A 509 -49.66 29.62 -21.89
C PHE A 509 -50.91 30.49 -21.63
N SER A 510 -51.38 30.46 -20.39
CA SER A 510 -52.44 31.32 -19.84
C SER A 510 -51.85 32.14 -18.70
N GLY A 511 -51.61 33.43 -18.95
CA GLY A 511 -51.13 34.37 -17.92
C GLY A 511 -52.25 35.05 -17.14
N TRP A 512 -53.41 35.24 -17.76
CA TRP A 512 -54.58 35.90 -17.17
C TRP A 512 -55.86 35.45 -17.87
N ARG A 513 -57.00 35.62 -17.21
CA ARG A 513 -58.32 35.33 -17.80
C ARG A 513 -58.63 36.36 -18.89
N ASN A 514 -58.97 35.90 -20.08
CA ASN A 514 -59.22 36.77 -21.23
C ASN A 514 -60.47 36.38 -22.04
N GLY A 515 -61.25 35.41 -21.57
CA GLY A 515 -62.49 34.94 -22.20
C GLY A 515 -62.30 34.12 -23.49
N ARG A 516 -61.08 34.00 -24.00
CA ARG A 516 -60.77 33.23 -25.21
C ARG A 516 -60.56 31.75 -24.88
N TYR A 517 -60.42 30.93 -25.92
CA TYR A 517 -60.20 29.49 -25.77
C TYR A 517 -59.09 29.18 -24.76
N LYS A 518 -59.45 28.52 -23.64
CA LYS A 518 -58.57 28.15 -22.52
C LYS A 518 -57.80 29.32 -21.87
N ASN A 519 -58.29 30.56 -21.99
CA ASN A 519 -57.60 31.77 -21.53
C ASN A 519 -56.16 31.90 -22.09
N ILE A 520 -55.90 31.35 -23.28
CA ILE A 520 -54.55 31.37 -23.87
C ILE A 520 -54.15 32.82 -24.16
N THR A 521 -53.01 33.23 -23.59
CA THR A 521 -52.41 34.57 -23.78
C THR A 521 -51.13 34.51 -24.62
N HIS A 522 -50.44 33.37 -24.66
CA HIS A 522 -49.13 33.26 -25.30
C HIS A 522 -48.89 31.86 -25.89
N ILE A 523 -48.02 31.78 -26.90
CA ILE A 523 -47.69 30.54 -27.61
C ILE A 523 -46.22 30.51 -28.05
N GLU A 524 -45.60 29.34 -27.94
CA GLU A 524 -44.19 29.13 -28.26
C GLU A 524 -43.99 27.86 -29.10
N ILE A 525 -42.83 27.76 -29.77
CA ILE A 525 -42.43 26.59 -30.57
C ILE A 525 -41.30 25.87 -29.86
N TYR A 526 -41.51 24.61 -29.46
CA TYR A 526 -40.46 23.75 -28.95
C TYR A 526 -39.49 23.37 -30.06
N THR A 527 -38.18 23.52 -29.82
CA THR A 527 -37.14 23.35 -30.83
C THR A 527 -36.19 22.19 -30.58
N GLY A 528 -36.39 21.45 -29.49
CA GLY A 528 -35.52 20.36 -29.04
C GLY A 528 -34.43 20.85 -28.10
N GLY A 529 -33.76 19.92 -27.41
CA GLY A 529 -32.71 20.29 -26.45
C GLY A 529 -33.22 21.07 -25.24
N ALA A 530 -34.48 20.82 -24.87
CA ALA A 530 -35.17 21.55 -23.81
C ALA A 530 -35.20 23.08 -24.04
N LYS A 531 -35.40 23.51 -25.29
CA LYS A 531 -35.50 24.92 -25.68
C LYS A 531 -36.76 25.22 -26.49
N ASP A 532 -37.19 26.47 -26.39
CA ASP A 532 -38.29 27.05 -27.15
C ASP A 532 -37.86 28.30 -27.90
N VAL A 533 -38.61 28.63 -28.94
CA VAL A 533 -38.56 29.94 -29.59
C VAL A 533 -39.87 30.67 -29.37
N SER A 534 -39.76 31.92 -28.97
CA SER A 534 -40.86 32.77 -28.52
C SER A 534 -40.71 34.19 -29.08
N ALA A 535 -41.78 34.76 -29.64
CA ALA A 535 -41.85 36.21 -29.86
C ALA A 535 -42.44 36.83 -28.60
N SER A 536 -41.60 37.54 -27.84
CA SER A 536 -41.94 37.97 -26.49
C SER A 536 -42.02 39.49 -26.39
N SER A 537 -43.12 39.99 -25.84
CA SER A 537 -43.28 41.42 -25.50
C SER A 537 -42.23 41.86 -24.48
N ARG A 538 -41.99 41.01 -23.47
CA ARG A 538 -40.99 41.26 -22.42
C ARG A 538 -39.59 41.47 -22.97
N TYR A 539 -39.19 40.69 -23.96
CA TYR A 539 -37.87 40.84 -24.61
C TYR A 539 -37.87 41.79 -25.81
N GLY A 540 -39.05 42.30 -26.21
CA GLY A 540 -39.22 43.16 -27.38
C GLY A 540 -38.85 42.50 -28.72
N LYS A 541 -38.63 41.18 -28.78
CA LYS A 541 -38.11 40.47 -29.97
C LYS A 541 -38.38 38.96 -29.94
N VAL A 542 -37.99 38.27 -31.01
CA VAL A 542 -37.96 36.80 -31.05
C VAL A 542 -36.69 36.29 -30.35
N VAL A 543 -36.86 35.37 -29.40
CA VAL A 543 -35.80 34.82 -28.56
C VAL A 543 -35.82 33.30 -28.54
N HIS A 544 -34.67 32.67 -28.27
CA HIS A 544 -34.50 31.22 -28.17
C HIS A 544 -33.87 30.88 -26.82
N TYR A 545 -34.66 30.33 -25.90
CA TYR A 545 -34.28 30.10 -24.51
C TYR A 545 -34.77 28.74 -24.01
N GLY A 546 -34.45 28.40 -22.75
CA GLY A 546 -34.81 27.11 -22.15
C GLY A 546 -36.31 26.94 -21.91
N TYR A 547 -36.84 25.77 -22.21
CA TYR A 547 -38.25 25.43 -21.97
C TYR A 547 -38.58 25.49 -20.47
N GLY A 548 -39.45 26.43 -20.12
CA GLY A 548 -39.97 26.61 -18.76
C GLY A 548 -41.23 25.78 -18.53
N LYS A 549 -41.18 24.85 -17.56
CA LYS A 549 -42.36 24.11 -17.10
C LYS A 549 -43.06 24.90 -16.00
N GLY A 550 -43.96 25.81 -16.38
CA GLY A 550 -44.80 26.54 -15.42
C GLY A 550 -46.24 26.06 -15.42
N ASP A 551 -46.96 26.31 -14.33
CA ASP A 551 -48.40 26.04 -14.18
C ASP A 551 -49.26 26.85 -15.17
N SER A 552 -48.67 27.87 -15.79
CA SER A 552 -49.30 28.66 -16.85
C SER A 552 -49.47 27.88 -18.16
N VAL A 553 -48.83 26.72 -18.36
CA VAL A 553 -49.04 25.91 -19.58
C VAL A 553 -50.38 25.19 -19.54
N VAL A 554 -51.31 25.60 -20.40
CA VAL A 554 -52.70 25.11 -20.44
C VAL A 554 -53.00 24.17 -21.61
N LEU A 555 -52.08 24.08 -22.58
CA LEU A 555 -52.20 23.19 -23.74
C LEU A 555 -50.82 22.93 -24.36
N VAL A 556 -50.62 21.71 -24.85
CA VAL A 556 -49.49 21.35 -25.70
C VAL A 556 -50.02 20.63 -26.93
N ALA A 557 -49.61 21.05 -28.11
CA ALA A 557 -50.06 20.46 -29.38
C ALA A 557 -48.89 20.11 -30.29
N ARG A 558 -49.09 19.06 -31.10
CA ARG A 558 -48.19 18.65 -32.18
C ARG A 558 -48.89 18.86 -33.51
N PRO A 559 -48.76 20.05 -34.13
CA PRO A 559 -49.51 20.40 -35.33
C PRO A 559 -49.15 19.56 -36.56
N THR A 560 -48.02 18.86 -36.51
CA THR A 560 -47.50 18.00 -37.59
C THR A 560 -47.64 16.50 -37.28
N LYS A 561 -48.48 16.16 -36.29
CA LYS A 561 -48.81 14.78 -35.92
C LYS A 561 -49.56 14.07 -37.04
#